data_AF-A0AAA9Z317-F1
#
_entry.id   AF-A0AAA9Z317-F1
#
_cell.length_a   1.000
_cell.length_b   1.000
_cell.length_c   1.000
_cell.angle_alpha   90.00
_cell.angle_beta   90.00
_cell.angle_gamma   90.00
#
_symmetry.space_group_name_H-M   'P 1'
#
loop_
_entity.id
_entity.type
_entity.pdbx_description
1 polymer ?
#
loop_
_entity_poly.entity_id
_entity_poly.type
_entity_poly.pdbx_seq_one_letter_code
_entity_poly.pdbx_strand_id
1 'polypeptide(L)'
;MLLNCQSDSEGRRVYHCTEQMSLKDCTQQMDPDTWNAYHLVTNRAKAVCASVRHDQFRGLTELTVNKLMNTAHEQIEMMGQLAENQKELQSVTQDAIDEMSVNNDKIINQQSDIMKLSEAHRAKVESNFRDLVREKALIRAGQLEVATLLTDLRSRIDESIKQLETQSKRSKLNHASLLTDMELLQKSAATIAGKIDETSAHFASHHQAAEEQYKYTLGQLQKINNTVANMLDMIGALQKDFDLKLAWITEKVGGSDYILKKINTIVVHFCYLIFGMICLSFVDADKFIRVFFILVVPGNLLGNLVDLFQSDVLRLSVILGSFIAADLICRLGIKFYPRIRNRRRRPSSGRDQPDTAPRRQREPSVVPTRSRLNVPLRPEPTVVEEEQEDEEGQEETADAVSYLNSFRSRFSRERSMTPSMSNGGGSTGVRRSVTRESSEDRQQCSARTLRGDQCRGVALAGRDFCRVHDQRGL
;
A
#
# COMPACT_ATOMS: atom_id res chain seq x y z
N MET A 1 -142.84 19.33 71.18
CA MET A 1 -143.46 20.18 72.22
C MET A 1 -143.82 21.60 71.77
N LEU A 2 -143.42 22.09 70.57
CA LEU A 2 -143.76 23.46 70.14
C LEU A 2 -145.28 23.73 70.06
N LEU A 3 -146.06 22.76 69.58
CA LEU A 3 -147.52 22.91 69.44
C LEU A 3 -148.22 23.09 70.79
N ASN A 4 -147.78 22.36 71.82
CA ASN A 4 -148.36 22.46 73.16
C ASN A 4 -148.01 23.79 73.83
N CYS A 5 -146.79 24.30 73.64
CA CYS A 5 -146.42 25.62 74.14
C CYS A 5 -147.25 26.74 73.48
N GLN A 6 -147.50 26.64 72.18
CA GLN A 6 -148.34 27.60 71.47
C GLN A 6 -149.80 27.52 71.95
N SER A 7 -150.39 26.31 71.99
CA SER A 7 -151.76 26.12 72.45
C SER A 7 -152.00 26.62 73.87
N ASP A 8 -151.04 26.41 74.78
CA ASP A 8 -151.09 26.91 76.16
C ASP A 8 -151.11 28.44 76.21
N SER A 9 -150.24 29.09 75.44
CA SER A 9 -150.19 30.56 75.36
C SER A 9 -151.45 31.19 74.76
N GLU A 10 -152.16 30.47 73.89
CA GLU A 10 -153.40 30.91 73.25
C GLU A 10 -154.66 30.53 74.07
N GLY A 11 -154.50 29.93 75.26
CA GLY A 11 -155.60 29.51 76.13
C GLY A 11 -156.42 28.34 75.58
N ARG A 12 -155.87 27.58 74.63
CA ARG A 12 -156.51 26.39 74.05
C ARG A 12 -156.18 25.14 74.85
N ARG A 13 -156.96 24.08 74.66
CA ARG A 13 -156.71 22.78 75.33
C ARG A 13 -155.34 22.24 74.92
N VAL A 14 -154.57 21.84 75.92
CA VAL A 14 -153.26 21.21 75.74
C VAL A 14 -153.39 19.72 76.00
N TYR A 15 -152.77 18.93 75.14
CA TYR A 15 -152.77 17.47 75.24
C TYR A 15 -151.38 16.99 75.65
N HIS A 16 -151.27 16.47 76.86
CA HIS A 16 -150.00 15.97 77.38
C HIS A 16 -149.80 14.51 76.98
N CYS A 17 -148.88 14.29 76.04
CA CYS A 17 -148.45 12.94 75.68
C CYS A 17 -147.07 12.63 76.26
N THR A 18 -146.92 11.43 76.82
CA THR A 18 -145.66 10.90 77.37
C THR A 18 -145.08 9.85 76.41
N GLU A 19 -143.78 9.58 76.49
CA GLU A 19 -143.15 8.59 75.59
C GLU A 19 -143.64 7.14 75.83
N GLN A 20 -144.21 6.88 77.02
CA GLN A 20 -144.66 5.54 77.44
C GLN A 20 -146.10 5.21 77.01
N MET A 21 -146.89 6.19 76.54
CA MET A 21 -148.26 5.94 76.07
C MET A 21 -148.27 5.61 74.57
N SER A 22 -149.22 4.79 74.14
CA SER A 22 -149.35 4.50 72.71
C SER A 22 -149.84 5.74 71.95
N LEU A 23 -149.48 5.84 70.67
CA LEU A 23 -149.95 6.94 69.81
C LEU A 23 -151.47 7.03 69.79
N LYS A 24 -152.16 5.88 69.86
CA LYS A 24 -153.61 5.80 69.92
C LYS A 24 -154.16 6.41 71.21
N ASP A 25 -153.53 6.14 72.36
CA ASP A 25 -153.99 6.63 73.66
C ASP A 25 -153.74 8.14 73.80
N CYS A 26 -152.60 8.64 73.30
CA CYS A 26 -152.27 10.06 73.25
C CYS A 26 -153.27 10.89 72.41
N THR A 27 -153.84 10.30 71.37
CA THR A 27 -154.64 11.01 70.36
C THR A 27 -156.15 10.84 70.56
N GLN A 28 -156.57 9.95 71.47
CA GLN A 28 -157.98 9.61 71.66
C GLN A 28 -158.86 10.82 72.05
N GLN A 29 -158.33 11.76 72.82
CA GLN A 29 -159.07 12.93 73.30
C GLN A 29 -158.84 14.19 72.46
N MET A 30 -157.99 14.11 71.43
CA MET A 30 -157.70 15.25 70.54
C MET A 30 -158.89 15.53 69.64
N ASP A 31 -159.23 16.81 69.50
CA ASP A 31 -160.16 17.25 68.47
C ASP A 31 -159.53 17.05 67.07
N PRO A 32 -160.37 16.86 66.01
CA PRO A 32 -159.88 16.61 64.65
C PRO A 32 -158.94 17.70 64.11
N ASP A 33 -159.15 18.97 64.50
CA ASP A 33 -158.34 20.10 64.04
C ASP A 33 -156.94 20.07 64.66
N THR A 34 -156.85 19.79 65.96
CA THR A 34 -155.57 19.59 66.66
C THR A 34 -154.79 18.40 66.12
N TRP A 35 -155.46 17.27 65.84
CA TRP A 35 -154.80 16.11 65.23
C TRP A 35 -154.25 16.41 63.83
N ASN A 36 -155.02 17.13 63.00
CA ASN A 36 -154.58 17.53 61.67
C ASN A 36 -153.38 18.50 61.73
N ALA A 37 -153.39 19.46 62.66
CA ALA A 37 -152.27 20.36 62.90
C ALA A 37 -150.99 19.60 63.29
N TYR A 38 -151.10 18.61 64.20
CA TYR A 38 -149.98 17.77 64.60
C TYR A 38 -149.41 16.97 63.42
N HIS A 39 -150.28 16.36 62.62
CA HIS A 39 -149.88 15.59 61.43
C HIS A 39 -149.20 16.49 60.39
N LEU A 40 -149.74 17.68 60.12
CA LEU A 40 -149.15 18.64 59.19
C LEU A 40 -147.75 19.08 59.62
N VAL A 41 -147.59 19.44 60.89
CA VAL A 41 -146.28 19.85 61.44
C VAL A 41 -145.29 18.69 61.41
N THR A 42 -145.73 17.47 61.77
CA THR A 42 -144.87 16.27 61.73
C THR A 42 -144.43 15.94 60.31
N ASN A 43 -145.33 15.99 59.33
CA ASN A 43 -144.98 15.73 57.93
C ASN A 43 -144.07 16.81 57.36
N ARG A 44 -144.28 18.08 57.72
CA ARG A 44 -143.36 19.16 57.35
C ARG A 44 -141.98 18.97 58.00
N ALA A 45 -141.92 18.62 59.29
CA ALA A 45 -140.66 18.35 59.96
C ALA A 45 -139.91 17.16 59.33
N LYS A 46 -140.62 16.08 58.98
CA LYS A 46 -140.07 14.95 58.24
C LYS A 46 -139.55 15.36 56.86
N ALA A 47 -140.30 16.18 56.12
CA ALA A 47 -139.89 16.68 54.80
C ALA A 47 -138.63 17.56 54.90
N VAL A 48 -138.57 18.48 55.87
CA VAL A 48 -137.40 19.32 56.13
C VAL A 48 -136.19 18.47 56.52
N CYS A 49 -136.35 17.50 57.43
CA CYS A 49 -135.26 16.61 57.82
C CYS A 49 -134.77 15.77 56.63
N ALA A 50 -135.68 15.28 55.79
CA ALA A 50 -135.31 14.53 54.58
C ALA A 50 -134.55 15.42 53.58
N SER A 51 -134.98 16.67 53.39
CA SER A 51 -134.31 17.65 52.52
C SER A 51 -132.89 17.95 53.00
N VAL A 52 -132.72 18.31 54.28
CA VAL A 52 -131.41 18.63 54.86
C VAL A 52 -130.45 17.44 54.75
N ARG A 53 -130.96 16.22 54.98
CA ARG A 53 -130.17 15.00 54.84
C ARG A 53 -129.74 14.77 53.39
N HIS A 54 -130.63 15.02 52.43
CA HIS A 54 -130.31 14.91 51.01
C HIS A 54 -129.23 15.91 50.59
N ASP A 55 -129.32 17.16 51.06
CA ASP A 55 -128.31 18.19 50.80
C ASP A 55 -126.94 17.81 51.40
N GLN A 56 -126.93 17.26 52.63
CA GLN A 56 -125.71 16.76 53.25
C GLN A 56 -125.10 15.59 52.46
N PHE A 57 -125.91 14.62 52.04
CA PHE A 57 -125.44 13.51 51.21
C PHE A 57 -124.88 14.00 49.88
N ARG A 58 -125.55 14.97 49.25
CA ARG A 58 -125.08 15.57 48.00
C ARG A 58 -123.72 16.25 48.19
N GLY A 59 -123.57 17.10 49.23
CA GLY A 59 -122.30 17.78 49.51
C GLY A 59 -121.16 16.81 49.81
N LEU A 60 -121.41 15.76 50.59
CA LEU A 60 -120.42 14.71 50.85
C LEU A 60 -120.04 13.94 49.58
N THR A 61 -121.01 13.67 48.71
CA THR A 61 -120.78 12.96 47.44
C THR A 61 -119.98 13.83 46.48
N GLU A 62 -120.33 15.11 46.31
CA GLU A 62 -119.58 16.07 45.49
C GLU A 62 -118.13 16.22 45.97
N LEU A 63 -117.91 16.33 47.30
CA LEU A 63 -116.56 16.39 47.88
C LEU A 63 -115.78 15.09 47.66
N THR A 64 -116.43 13.93 47.82
CA THR A 64 -115.80 12.63 47.61
C THR A 64 -115.42 12.43 46.15
N VAL A 65 -116.29 12.78 45.21
CA VAL A 65 -116.03 12.69 43.77
C VAL A 65 -114.88 13.62 43.39
N ASN A 66 -114.88 14.88 43.85
CA ASN A 66 -113.77 15.80 43.58
C ASN A 66 -112.45 15.29 44.17
N LYS A 67 -112.47 14.71 45.38
CA LYS A 67 -111.27 14.14 45.97
C LYS A 67 -110.75 12.92 45.20
N LEU A 68 -111.64 12.02 44.78
CA LEU A 68 -111.27 10.86 43.97
C LEU A 68 -110.72 11.29 42.61
N MET A 69 -111.36 12.27 41.96
CA MET A 69 -110.91 12.84 40.70
C MET A 69 -109.51 13.45 40.82
N ASN A 70 -109.28 14.29 41.85
CA ASN A 70 -107.97 14.89 42.10
C ASN A 70 -106.91 13.83 42.39
N THR A 71 -107.23 12.84 43.23
CA THR A 71 -106.30 11.74 43.56
C THR A 71 -105.96 10.90 42.32
N ALA A 72 -106.95 10.62 41.46
CA ALA A 72 -106.72 9.90 40.22
C ALA A 72 -105.85 10.71 39.25
N HIS A 73 -106.05 12.03 39.17
CA HIS A 73 -105.22 12.90 38.35
C HIS A 73 -103.77 12.96 38.85
N GLU A 74 -103.56 13.13 40.16
CA GLU A 74 -102.23 13.08 40.79
C GLU A 74 -101.54 11.73 40.56
N GLN A 75 -102.27 10.61 40.64
CA GLN A 75 -101.72 9.28 40.35
C GLN A 75 -101.31 9.13 38.90
N ILE A 76 -102.11 9.61 37.95
CA ILE A 76 -101.76 9.58 36.52
C ILE A 76 -100.52 10.43 36.25
N GLU A 77 -100.43 11.62 36.85
CA GLU A 77 -99.27 12.49 36.72
C GLU A 77 -98.00 11.83 37.27
N MET A 78 -98.08 11.23 38.47
CA MET A 78 -96.97 10.46 39.06
C MET A 78 -96.56 9.27 38.18
N MET A 79 -97.51 8.55 37.60
CA MET A 79 -97.21 7.45 36.66
C MET A 79 -96.53 7.98 35.38
N GLY A 80 -96.93 9.15 34.89
CA GLY A 80 -96.28 9.83 33.77
C GLY A 80 -94.82 10.18 34.07
N GLN A 81 -94.57 10.80 35.23
CA GLN A 81 -93.21 11.13 35.68
C GLN A 81 -92.36 9.86 35.88
N LEU A 82 -92.95 8.79 36.42
CA LEU A 82 -92.24 7.52 36.61
C LEU A 82 -91.84 6.88 35.27
N ALA A 83 -92.72 6.93 34.27
CA ALA A 83 -92.43 6.42 32.93
C ALA A 83 -91.35 7.24 32.21
N GLU A 84 -91.36 8.58 32.36
CA GLU A 84 -90.31 9.47 31.86
C GLU A 84 -88.96 9.12 32.49
N ASN A 85 -88.91 9.01 33.82
CA ASN A 85 -87.69 8.66 34.56
C ASN A 85 -87.17 7.27 34.18
N GLN A 86 -88.05 6.28 33.96
CA GLN A 86 -87.65 4.96 33.49
C GLN A 86 -87.03 5.01 32.08
N LYS A 87 -87.59 5.83 31.20
CA LYS A 87 -87.08 6.02 29.84
C LYS A 87 -85.71 6.71 29.85
N GLU A 88 -85.54 7.73 30.69
CA GLU A 88 -84.26 8.40 30.89
C GLU A 88 -83.20 7.43 31.45
N LEU A 89 -83.53 6.67 32.49
CA LEU A 89 -82.65 5.63 33.05
C LEU A 89 -82.25 4.60 32.00
N GLN A 90 -83.20 4.15 31.18
CA GLN A 90 -82.93 3.20 30.10
C GLN A 90 -81.97 3.80 29.06
N SER A 91 -82.16 5.07 28.69
CA SER A 91 -81.26 5.78 27.78
C SER A 91 -79.86 5.91 28.35
N VAL A 92 -79.72 6.40 29.59
CA VAL A 92 -78.41 6.56 30.25
C VAL A 92 -77.71 5.21 30.41
N THR A 93 -78.47 4.15 30.71
CA THR A 93 -77.92 2.79 30.80
C THR A 93 -77.45 2.29 29.44
N GLN A 94 -78.20 2.55 28.37
CA GLN A 94 -77.81 2.19 27.01
C GLN A 94 -76.54 2.93 26.58
N ASP A 95 -76.48 4.25 26.81
CA ASP A 95 -75.32 5.07 26.51
C ASP A 95 -74.08 4.59 27.28
N ALA A 96 -74.23 4.25 28.56
CA ALA A 96 -73.14 3.70 29.37
C ALA A 96 -72.66 2.33 28.87
N ILE A 97 -73.56 1.46 28.41
CA ILE A 97 -73.21 0.16 27.81
C ILE A 97 -72.47 0.37 26.49
N ASP A 98 -72.94 1.28 25.64
CA ASP A 98 -72.32 1.58 24.35
C ASP A 98 -70.93 2.20 24.54
N GLU A 99 -70.77 3.14 25.47
CA GLU A 99 -69.47 3.70 25.85
C GLU A 99 -68.54 2.64 26.44
N MET A 100 -69.05 1.76 27.31
CA MET A 100 -68.27 0.65 27.87
C MET A 100 -67.81 -0.31 26.78
N SER A 101 -68.66 -0.64 25.81
CA SER A 101 -68.34 -1.49 24.67
C SER A 101 -67.20 -0.89 23.83
N VAL A 102 -67.32 0.39 23.46
CA VAL A 102 -66.29 1.11 22.70
C VAL A 102 -64.97 1.19 23.48
N ASN A 103 -65.03 1.47 24.78
CA ASN A 103 -63.86 1.48 25.64
C ASN A 103 -63.22 0.09 25.75
N ASN A 104 -64.02 -0.96 25.85
CA ASN A 104 -63.53 -2.34 25.91
C ASN A 104 -62.83 -2.75 24.60
N ASP A 105 -63.41 -2.42 23.44
CA ASP A 105 -62.77 -2.64 22.14
C ASP A 105 -61.44 -1.90 22.03
N LYS A 106 -61.38 -0.65 22.52
CA LYS A 106 -60.14 0.13 22.58
C LYS A 106 -59.11 -0.53 23.49
N ILE A 107 -59.51 -1.02 24.66
CA ILE A 107 -58.62 -1.72 25.61
C ILE A 107 -58.11 -3.03 25.00
N ILE A 108 -58.95 -3.81 24.33
CA ILE A 108 -58.56 -5.05 23.66
C ILE A 108 -57.53 -4.77 22.56
N ASN A 109 -57.76 -3.75 21.75
CA ASN A 109 -56.80 -3.34 20.73
C ASN A 109 -55.46 -2.88 21.33
N GLN A 110 -55.50 -2.10 22.41
CA GLN A 110 -54.30 -1.70 23.15
C GLN A 110 -53.55 -2.89 23.74
N GLN A 111 -54.26 -3.89 24.29
CA GLN A 111 -53.63 -5.12 24.80
C GLN A 111 -52.96 -5.93 23.68
N SER A 112 -53.59 -6.00 22.50
CA SER A 112 -53.01 -6.64 21.32
C SER A 112 -51.70 -5.97 20.89
N ASP A 113 -51.66 -4.64 20.87
CA ASP A 113 -50.45 -3.88 20.55
C ASP A 113 -49.35 -4.04 21.61
N ILE A 114 -49.72 -4.04 22.89
CA ILE A 114 -48.79 -4.32 23.99
C ILE A 114 -48.21 -5.73 23.86
N MET A 115 -49.02 -6.72 23.50
CA MET A 115 -48.57 -8.09 23.32
C MET A 115 -47.55 -8.20 22.18
N LYS A 116 -47.84 -7.62 21.00
CA LYS A 116 -46.90 -7.57 19.87
C LYS A 116 -45.60 -6.85 20.22
N LEU A 117 -45.71 -5.72 20.93
CA LEU A 117 -44.54 -4.97 21.40
C LEU A 117 -43.71 -5.80 22.40
N SER A 118 -44.37 -6.52 23.31
CA SER A 118 -43.70 -7.39 24.29
C SER A 118 -42.93 -8.53 23.61
N GLU A 119 -43.49 -9.12 22.54
CA GLU A 119 -42.83 -10.16 21.76
C GLU A 119 -41.60 -9.61 21.04
N ALA A 120 -41.72 -8.45 20.40
CA ALA A 120 -40.59 -7.77 19.77
C ALA A 120 -39.48 -7.42 20.78
N HIS A 121 -39.84 -6.95 21.98
CA HIS A 121 -38.88 -6.72 23.06
C HIS A 121 -38.21 -8.02 23.51
N ARG A 122 -38.96 -9.11 23.66
CA ARG A 122 -38.41 -10.42 24.05
C ARG A 122 -37.44 -10.95 23.01
N ALA A 123 -37.79 -10.88 21.72
CA ALA A 123 -36.91 -11.27 20.62
C ALA A 123 -35.62 -10.43 20.59
N LYS A 124 -35.72 -9.12 20.84
CA LYS A 124 -34.55 -8.23 20.90
C LYS A 124 -33.65 -8.52 22.10
N VAL A 125 -34.23 -8.80 23.27
CA VAL A 125 -33.46 -9.21 24.47
C VAL A 125 -32.77 -10.54 24.23
N GLU A 126 -33.45 -11.51 23.63
CA GLU A 126 -32.85 -12.80 23.29
C GLU A 126 -31.71 -12.66 22.27
N SER A 127 -31.90 -11.85 21.23
CA SER A 127 -30.83 -11.55 20.26
C SER A 127 -29.64 -10.90 20.93
N ASN A 128 -29.86 -9.84 21.72
CA ASN A 128 -28.79 -9.17 22.46
C ASN A 128 -28.07 -10.13 23.40
N PHE A 129 -28.78 -11.04 24.06
CA PHE A 129 -28.17 -12.06 24.92
C PHE A 129 -27.28 -13.02 24.12
N ARG A 130 -27.76 -13.51 22.97
CA ARG A 130 -26.96 -14.38 22.08
C ARG A 130 -25.71 -13.65 21.57
N ASP A 131 -25.85 -12.39 21.18
CA ASP A 131 -24.72 -11.58 20.71
C ASP A 131 -23.70 -11.33 21.83
N LEU A 132 -24.16 -11.04 23.05
CA LEU A 132 -23.30 -10.83 24.21
C LEU A 132 -22.56 -12.11 24.63
N VAL A 133 -23.20 -13.29 24.50
CA VAL A 133 -22.53 -14.59 24.70
C VAL A 133 -21.46 -14.80 23.64
N ARG A 134 -21.74 -14.50 22.36
CA ARG A 134 -20.78 -14.60 21.26
C ARG A 134 -19.59 -13.66 21.48
N GLU A 135 -19.86 -12.40 21.86
CA GLU A 135 -18.83 -11.42 22.14
C GLU A 135 -17.95 -11.84 23.33
N LYS A 136 -18.52 -12.35 24.42
CA LYS A 136 -17.74 -12.91 25.53
C LYS A 136 -16.87 -14.10 25.10
N ALA A 137 -17.35 -14.97 24.22
CA ALA A 137 -16.55 -16.06 23.68
C ALA A 137 -15.38 -15.55 22.83
N LEU A 138 -15.64 -14.56 21.96
CA LEU A 138 -14.61 -13.85 21.19
C LEU A 138 -13.58 -13.15 22.07
N ILE A 139 -14.02 -12.46 23.13
CA ILE A 139 -13.11 -11.80 24.09
C ILE A 139 -12.23 -12.83 24.77
N ARG A 140 -12.77 -13.99 25.20
CA ARG A 140 -11.93 -15.06 25.77
C ARG A 140 -10.93 -15.62 24.76
N ALA A 141 -11.35 -15.83 23.51
CA ALA A 141 -10.46 -16.28 22.46
C ALA A 141 -9.32 -15.26 22.22
N GLY A 142 -9.65 -13.97 22.13
CA GLY A 142 -8.68 -12.89 22.02
C GLY A 142 -7.75 -12.78 23.23
N GLN A 143 -8.26 -12.99 24.45
CA GLN A 143 -7.40 -13.02 25.65
C GLN A 143 -6.43 -14.21 25.66
N LEU A 144 -6.86 -15.39 25.20
CA LEU A 144 -5.97 -16.55 25.05
C LEU A 144 -4.88 -16.26 24.01
N GLU A 145 -5.24 -15.67 22.87
CA GLU A 145 -4.28 -15.29 21.82
C GLU A 145 -3.29 -14.21 22.29
N VAL A 146 -3.75 -13.20 23.03
CA VAL A 146 -2.86 -12.20 23.63
C VAL A 146 -1.92 -12.84 24.66
N ALA A 147 -2.42 -13.78 25.46
CA ALA A 147 -1.59 -14.50 26.43
C ALA A 147 -0.50 -15.33 25.74
N THR A 148 -0.82 -16.04 24.65
CA THR A 148 0.17 -16.81 23.88
C THR A 148 1.22 -15.91 23.24
N LEU A 149 0.81 -14.79 22.64
CA LEU A 149 1.73 -13.79 22.08
C LEU A 149 2.64 -13.18 23.15
N LEU A 150 2.11 -12.85 24.33
CA LEU A 150 2.91 -12.33 25.45
C LEU A 150 3.94 -13.37 25.94
N THR A 151 3.56 -14.65 26.00
CA THR A 151 4.51 -15.71 26.37
C THR A 151 5.59 -15.94 25.32
N ASP A 152 5.26 -15.88 24.02
CA ASP A 152 6.25 -15.97 22.93
C ASP A 152 7.21 -14.78 22.95
N LEU A 153 6.68 -13.56 23.11
CA LEU A 153 7.48 -12.35 23.19
C LEU A 153 8.43 -12.37 24.41
N ARG A 154 7.94 -12.81 25.57
CA ARG A 154 8.79 -13.02 26.75
C ARG A 154 9.91 -14.01 26.47
N SER A 155 9.61 -15.15 25.85
CA SER A 155 10.60 -16.17 25.48
C SER A 155 11.68 -15.61 24.54
N ARG A 156 11.28 -14.85 23.51
CA ARG A 156 12.21 -14.19 22.58
C ARG A 156 13.10 -13.14 23.25
N ILE A 157 12.55 -12.39 24.20
CA ILE A 157 13.32 -11.42 25.00
C ILE A 157 14.33 -12.15 25.87
N ASP A 158 13.92 -13.20 26.58
CA ASP A 158 14.83 -14.00 27.42
C ASP A 158 15.95 -14.65 26.58
N GLU A 159 15.65 -15.14 25.38
CA GLU A 159 16.65 -15.66 24.45
C GLU A 159 17.62 -14.56 23.98
N SER A 160 17.09 -13.38 23.63
CA SER A 160 17.91 -12.23 23.24
C SER A 160 18.84 -11.79 24.38
N ILE A 161 18.36 -11.81 25.63
CA ILE A 161 19.17 -11.51 26.81
C ILE A 161 20.30 -12.54 26.98
N LYS A 162 20.02 -13.84 26.85
CA LYS A 162 21.05 -14.89 26.90
C LYS A 162 22.10 -14.72 25.80
N GLN A 163 21.67 -14.36 24.60
CA GLN A 163 22.58 -14.07 23.48
C GLN A 163 23.47 -12.86 23.78
N LEU A 164 22.89 -11.77 24.30
CA LEU A 164 23.64 -10.58 24.72
C LEU A 164 24.63 -10.88 25.85
N GLU A 165 24.25 -11.70 26.84
CA GLU A 165 25.15 -12.11 27.91
C GLU A 165 26.34 -12.90 27.35
N THR A 166 26.08 -13.81 26.41
CA THR A 166 27.11 -14.60 25.72
C THR A 166 28.04 -13.71 24.89
N GLN A 167 27.46 -12.74 24.16
CA GLN A 167 28.22 -11.77 23.39
C GLN A 167 29.08 -10.87 24.29
N SER A 168 28.54 -10.43 25.43
CA SER A 168 29.28 -9.64 26.43
C SER A 168 30.48 -10.42 26.97
N LYS A 169 30.30 -11.70 27.33
CA LYS A 169 31.41 -12.58 27.75
C LYS A 169 32.48 -12.72 26.66
N ARG A 170 32.07 -12.97 25.41
CA ARG A 170 33.01 -13.07 24.27
C ARG A 170 33.76 -11.76 24.03
N SER A 171 33.07 -10.63 24.10
CA SER A 171 33.68 -9.30 23.96
C SER A 171 34.76 -9.04 25.02
N LYS A 172 34.49 -9.39 26.29
CA LYS A 172 35.48 -9.27 27.36
C LYS A 172 36.73 -10.12 27.12
N LEU A 173 36.55 -11.37 26.68
CA LEU A 173 37.69 -12.25 26.34
C LEU A 173 38.48 -11.70 25.15
N ASN A 174 37.81 -11.22 24.10
CA ASN A 174 38.46 -10.60 22.96
C ASN A 174 39.23 -9.34 23.37
N HIS A 175 38.67 -8.48 24.22
CA HIS A 175 39.36 -7.30 24.73
C HIS A 175 40.60 -7.66 25.56
N ALA A 176 40.53 -8.70 26.39
CA ALA A 176 41.69 -9.18 27.13
C ALA A 176 42.81 -9.65 26.18
N SER A 177 42.47 -10.40 25.13
CA SER A 177 43.42 -10.84 24.10
C SER A 177 44.03 -9.68 23.31
N LEU A 178 43.23 -8.64 22.99
CA LEU A 178 43.73 -7.45 22.31
C LEU A 178 44.73 -6.69 23.17
N LEU A 179 44.49 -6.58 24.48
CA LEU A 179 45.43 -5.93 25.39
C LEU A 179 46.76 -6.68 25.47
N THR A 180 46.72 -8.01 25.50
CA THR A 180 47.95 -8.82 25.48
C THR A 180 48.70 -8.69 24.15
N ASP A 181 47.99 -8.62 23.02
CA ASP A 181 48.61 -8.41 21.71
C ASP A 181 49.22 -7.01 21.59
N MET A 182 48.59 -5.98 22.15
CA MET A 182 49.14 -4.63 22.20
C MET A 182 50.43 -4.57 23.03
N GLU A 183 50.50 -5.27 24.16
CA GLU A 183 51.72 -5.38 24.96
C GLU A 183 52.85 -6.09 24.18
N LEU A 184 52.51 -7.15 23.45
CA LEU A 184 53.46 -7.86 22.58
C LEU A 184 53.96 -6.97 21.43
N LEU A 185 53.08 -6.19 20.81
CA LEU A 185 53.43 -5.24 19.76
C LEU A 185 54.35 -4.15 20.29
N GLN A 186 54.08 -3.61 21.49
CA GLN A 186 54.96 -2.62 22.13
C GLN A 186 56.36 -3.19 22.37
N LYS A 187 56.46 -4.41 22.89
CA LYS A 187 57.76 -5.09 23.08
C LYS A 187 58.50 -5.35 21.77
N SER A 188 57.77 -5.74 20.72
CA SER A 188 58.33 -5.96 19.39
C SER A 188 58.83 -4.66 18.77
N ALA A 189 58.06 -3.57 18.90
CA ALA A 189 58.46 -2.23 18.45
C ALA A 189 59.72 -1.73 19.17
N ALA A 190 59.82 -1.93 20.49
CA ALA A 190 61.03 -1.59 21.26
C ALA A 190 62.26 -2.37 20.78
N THR A 191 62.07 -3.65 20.43
CA THR A 191 63.14 -4.50 19.88
C THR A 191 63.59 -4.01 18.50
N ILE A 192 62.65 -3.60 17.64
CA ILE A 192 62.95 -3.04 16.32
C ILE A 192 63.68 -1.71 16.46
N ALA A 193 63.24 -0.82 17.35
CA ALA A 193 63.91 0.44 17.63
C ALA A 193 65.37 0.22 18.06
N GLY A 194 65.63 -0.71 18.98
CA GLY A 194 66.99 -1.07 19.38
C GLY A 194 67.87 -1.56 18.22
N LYS A 195 67.32 -2.37 17.30
CA LYS A 195 68.05 -2.79 16.09
C LYS A 195 68.28 -1.63 15.12
N ILE A 196 67.36 -0.69 15.02
CA ILE A 196 67.52 0.52 14.19
C ILE A 196 68.66 1.39 14.77
N ASP A 197 68.73 1.56 16.08
CA ASP A 197 69.81 2.33 16.72
C ASP A 197 71.18 1.66 16.50
N GLU A 198 71.25 0.33 16.65
CA GLU A 198 72.47 -0.46 16.37
C GLU A 198 72.92 -0.33 14.90
N THR A 199 71.99 -0.50 13.96
CA THR A 199 72.30 -0.35 12.52
C THR A 199 72.65 1.09 12.15
N SER A 200 72.05 2.09 12.80
CA SER A 200 72.37 3.50 12.61
C SER A 200 73.79 3.83 13.09
N ALA A 201 74.24 3.25 14.22
CA ALA A 201 75.60 3.38 14.69
C ALA A 201 76.62 2.77 13.70
N HIS A 202 76.32 1.59 13.16
CA HIS A 202 77.14 0.95 12.12
C HIS A 202 77.18 1.78 10.81
N PHE A 203 76.05 2.37 10.42
CA PHE A 203 75.99 3.24 9.25
C PHE A 203 76.80 4.52 9.44
N ALA A 204 76.75 5.12 10.63
CA ALA A 204 77.54 6.30 10.96
C ALA A 204 79.05 6.01 10.88
N SER A 205 79.53 4.86 11.38
CA SER A 205 80.95 4.49 11.25
C SER A 205 81.36 4.24 9.80
N HIS A 206 80.50 3.61 9.01
CA HIS A 206 80.75 3.42 7.57
C HIS A 206 80.78 4.75 6.80
N HIS A 207 79.90 5.68 7.15
CA HIS A 207 79.87 6.99 6.53
C HIS A 207 81.15 7.78 6.81
N GLN A 208 81.63 7.74 8.06
CA GLN A 208 82.90 8.36 8.44
C GLN A 208 84.09 7.76 7.67
N ALA A 209 84.15 6.42 7.55
CA ALA A 209 85.20 5.76 6.77
C ALA A 209 85.13 6.10 5.28
N ALA A 210 83.93 6.23 4.71
CA ALA A 210 83.73 6.65 3.33
C ALA A 210 84.18 8.10 3.10
N GLU A 211 83.93 9.00 4.05
CA GLU A 211 84.40 10.39 3.97
C GLU A 211 85.93 10.48 3.91
N GLU A 212 86.63 9.67 4.70
CA GLU A 212 88.10 9.57 4.64
C GLU A 212 88.57 9.06 3.27
N GLN A 213 87.90 8.05 2.71
CA GLN A 213 88.19 7.55 1.35
C GLN A 213 87.94 8.62 0.27
N TYR A 214 86.87 9.41 0.38
CA TYR A 214 86.59 10.51 -0.53
C TYR A 214 87.64 11.62 -0.46
N LYS A 215 88.07 11.99 0.75
CA LYS A 215 89.19 12.95 0.95
C LYS A 215 90.47 12.45 0.28
N TYR A 216 90.79 11.17 0.43
CA TYR A 216 91.94 10.55 -0.21
C TYR A 216 91.85 10.58 -1.75
N THR A 217 90.70 10.23 -2.33
CA THR A 217 90.48 10.25 -3.79
C THR A 217 90.50 11.65 -4.38
N LEU A 218 89.91 12.65 -3.70
CA LEU A 218 90.01 14.06 -4.11
C LEU A 218 91.46 14.55 -4.11
N GLY A 219 92.27 14.16 -3.11
CA GLY A 219 93.70 14.43 -3.11
C GLY A 219 94.45 13.81 -4.28
N GLN A 220 94.07 12.59 -4.71
CA GLN A 220 94.63 11.96 -5.91
C GLN A 220 94.19 12.66 -7.20
N LEU A 221 92.93 13.08 -7.29
CA LEU A 221 92.43 13.86 -8.44
C LEU A 221 93.18 15.19 -8.61
N GLN A 222 93.53 15.87 -7.53
CA GLN A 222 94.33 17.09 -7.59
C GLN A 222 95.75 16.83 -8.13
N LYS A 223 96.37 15.72 -7.72
CA LYS A 223 97.66 15.27 -8.29
C LYS A 223 97.52 14.94 -9.79
N ILE A 224 96.43 14.27 -10.19
CA ILE A 224 96.14 13.97 -11.60
C ILE A 224 95.94 15.27 -12.40
N ASN A 225 95.21 16.25 -11.87
CA ASN A 225 95.02 17.55 -12.53
C ASN A 225 96.37 18.24 -12.81
N ASN A 226 97.28 18.22 -11.85
CA ASN A 226 98.64 18.75 -12.05
C ASN A 226 99.41 17.97 -13.12
N THR A 227 99.28 16.64 -13.19
CA THR A 227 99.90 15.85 -14.26
C THR A 227 99.30 16.10 -15.64
N VAL A 228 97.97 16.31 -15.72
CA VAL A 228 97.28 16.63 -16.98
C VAL A 228 97.65 18.03 -17.46
N ALA A 229 97.80 19.01 -16.57
CA ALA A 229 98.30 20.34 -16.92
C ALA A 229 99.72 20.27 -17.53
N ASN A 230 100.62 19.46 -16.94
CA ASN A 230 101.95 19.24 -17.51
C ASN A 230 101.91 18.49 -18.85
N MET A 231 100.98 17.54 -19.04
CA MET A 231 100.77 16.90 -20.33
C MET A 231 100.21 17.85 -21.39
N LEU A 232 99.32 18.78 -21.03
CA LEU A 232 98.75 19.77 -21.95
C LEU A 232 99.81 20.74 -22.48
N ASP A 233 100.78 21.13 -21.65
CA ASP A 233 101.92 21.96 -22.08
C ASP A 233 102.79 21.21 -23.12
N MET A 234 103.02 19.90 -22.90
CA MET A 234 103.72 19.04 -23.85
C MET A 234 102.91 18.81 -25.16
N ILE A 235 101.58 18.69 -25.08
CA ILE A 235 100.70 18.62 -26.25
C ILE A 235 100.69 19.93 -27.02
N GLY A 236 100.72 21.09 -26.34
CA GLY A 236 100.83 22.40 -26.98
C GLY A 236 102.13 22.56 -27.78
N ALA A 237 103.22 22.01 -27.27
CA ALA A 237 104.50 21.95 -27.99
C ALA A 237 104.44 21.01 -29.22
N LEU A 238 103.73 19.88 -29.13
CA LEU A 238 103.54 18.94 -30.24
C LEU A 238 102.57 19.50 -31.31
N GLN A 239 101.50 20.18 -30.91
CA GLN A 239 100.50 20.71 -31.84
C GLN A 239 101.10 21.78 -32.78
N LYS A 240 102.01 22.62 -32.27
CA LYS A 240 102.76 23.57 -33.11
C LYS A 240 103.66 22.88 -34.14
N ASP A 241 104.21 21.71 -33.83
CA ASP A 241 105.03 20.91 -34.76
C ASP A 241 104.15 20.17 -35.79
N PHE A 242 102.95 19.73 -35.39
CA PHE A 242 101.97 19.09 -36.26
C PHE A 242 101.28 20.05 -37.24
N ASP A 243 100.89 21.26 -36.83
CA ASP A 243 100.24 22.24 -37.72
C ASP A 243 101.18 22.67 -38.86
N LEU A 244 102.48 22.73 -38.58
CA LEU A 244 103.51 23.04 -39.57
C LEU A 244 103.71 21.89 -40.58
N LYS A 245 103.44 20.64 -40.19
CA LYS A 245 103.46 19.47 -41.08
C LYS A 245 102.14 19.21 -41.81
N LEU A 246 101.00 19.59 -41.22
CA LEU A 246 99.67 19.46 -41.84
C LEU A 246 99.42 20.53 -42.91
N ALA A 247 99.96 21.74 -42.76
CA ALA A 247 99.91 22.77 -43.82
C ALA A 247 100.58 22.29 -45.13
N TRP A 248 101.68 21.53 -45.03
CA TRP A 248 102.38 20.94 -46.18
C TRP A 248 101.66 19.73 -46.80
N ILE A 249 100.93 18.94 -46.01
CA ILE A 249 100.22 17.73 -46.48
C ILE A 249 98.86 18.10 -47.13
N THR A 250 98.20 19.14 -46.64
CA THR A 250 96.87 19.54 -47.12
C THR A 250 96.89 20.16 -48.53
N GLU A 251 98.03 20.70 -48.96
CA GLU A 251 98.22 21.22 -50.33
C GLU A 251 98.46 20.10 -51.38
N LYS A 252 98.82 18.88 -50.94
CA LYS A 252 99.12 17.73 -51.84
C LYS A 252 97.99 16.72 -51.96
N VAL A 253 96.98 16.76 -51.09
CA VAL A 253 95.88 15.77 -51.00
C VAL A 253 94.51 16.45 -51.16
N GLY A 254 94.38 17.29 -52.20
CA GLY A 254 93.12 17.96 -52.57
C GLY A 254 92.31 17.29 -53.69
N GLY A 255 92.48 15.97 -53.94
CA GLY A 255 91.92 15.28 -55.13
C GLY A 255 91.22 13.93 -54.91
N SER A 256 90.81 13.60 -53.68
CA SER A 256 90.39 12.22 -53.30
C SER A 256 88.94 11.83 -53.64
N ASP A 257 88.06 12.74 -54.08
CA ASP A 257 86.64 12.42 -54.30
C ASP A 257 86.40 11.47 -55.49
N TYR A 258 87.24 11.53 -56.52
CA TYR A 258 87.10 10.67 -57.70
C TYR A 258 87.45 9.20 -57.41
N ILE A 259 88.46 8.98 -56.57
CA ILE A 259 88.97 7.64 -56.24
C ILE A 259 87.99 6.89 -55.33
N LEU A 260 87.41 7.59 -54.36
CA LEU A 260 86.42 7.01 -53.43
C LEU A 260 85.16 6.53 -54.16
N LYS A 261 84.70 7.28 -55.18
CA LYS A 261 83.53 6.91 -55.98
C LYS A 261 83.78 5.64 -56.82
N LYS A 262 84.98 5.49 -57.42
CA LYS A 262 85.34 4.28 -58.18
C LYS A 262 85.50 3.04 -57.29
N ILE A 263 86.06 3.16 -56.09
CA ILE A 263 86.16 2.04 -55.14
C ILE A 263 84.77 1.53 -54.73
N ASN A 264 83.85 2.44 -54.40
CA ASN A 264 82.49 2.06 -54.00
C ASN A 264 81.76 1.28 -55.10
N THR A 265 81.89 1.72 -56.36
CA THR A 265 81.30 1.03 -57.51
C THR A 265 81.80 -0.41 -57.66
N ILE A 266 83.10 -0.66 -57.43
CA ILE A 266 83.68 -2.01 -57.48
C ILE A 266 83.07 -2.93 -56.42
N VAL A 267 82.95 -2.43 -55.17
CA VAL A 267 82.41 -3.20 -54.05
C VAL A 267 80.96 -3.62 -54.30
N VAL A 268 80.11 -2.70 -54.78
CA VAL A 268 78.69 -2.99 -55.05
C VAL A 268 78.50 -4.06 -56.12
N HIS A 269 79.30 -4.06 -57.19
CA HIS A 269 79.20 -5.05 -58.26
C HIS A 269 79.68 -6.44 -57.83
N PHE A 270 80.69 -6.51 -56.95
CA PHE A 270 81.16 -7.76 -56.38
C PHE A 270 80.09 -8.43 -55.51
N CYS A 271 79.41 -7.64 -54.66
CA CYS A 271 78.28 -8.13 -53.86
C CYS A 271 77.11 -8.63 -54.74
N TYR A 272 76.80 -7.94 -55.84
CA TYR A 272 75.72 -8.34 -56.75
C TYR A 272 76.00 -9.67 -57.48
N LEU A 273 77.25 -9.91 -57.88
CA LEU A 273 77.66 -11.18 -58.50
C LEU A 273 77.47 -12.37 -57.54
N ILE A 274 77.94 -12.22 -56.30
CA ILE A 274 77.81 -13.26 -55.27
C ILE A 274 76.34 -13.57 -54.99
N PHE A 275 75.53 -12.52 -54.76
CA PHE A 275 74.11 -12.69 -54.46
C PHE A 275 73.34 -13.36 -55.62
N GLY A 276 73.58 -12.93 -56.86
CA GLY A 276 72.92 -13.52 -58.03
C GLY A 276 73.28 -14.98 -58.29
N MET A 277 74.53 -15.37 -58.04
CA MET A 277 74.98 -16.77 -58.16
C MET A 277 74.30 -17.68 -57.14
N ILE A 278 74.11 -17.20 -55.91
CA ILE A 278 73.36 -17.92 -54.86
C ILE A 278 71.91 -18.13 -55.31
N CYS A 279 71.24 -17.08 -55.79
CA CYS A 279 69.85 -17.18 -56.27
C CYS A 279 69.69 -18.16 -57.45
N LEU A 280 70.60 -18.15 -58.43
CA LEU A 280 70.56 -19.07 -59.58
C LEU A 280 70.87 -20.54 -59.20
N SER A 281 71.53 -20.76 -58.07
CA SER A 281 71.74 -22.10 -57.53
C SER A 281 70.46 -22.70 -56.93
N PHE A 282 69.60 -21.87 -56.32
CA PHE A 282 68.33 -22.32 -55.73
C PHE A 282 67.22 -22.58 -56.77
N VAL A 283 67.25 -21.89 -57.91
CA VAL A 283 66.21 -21.97 -58.96
C VAL A 283 66.46 -23.13 -59.95
N ASP A 284 67.54 -23.90 -59.78
CA ASP A 284 67.95 -25.02 -60.64
C ASP A 284 67.92 -24.68 -62.14
N ALA A 285 68.36 -23.46 -62.46
CA ALA A 285 68.37 -22.91 -63.80
C ALA A 285 69.37 -23.63 -64.73
N ASP A 286 69.05 -23.65 -66.02
CA ASP A 286 69.85 -24.32 -67.06
C ASP A 286 71.28 -23.75 -67.17
N LYS A 287 72.23 -24.59 -67.58
CA LYS A 287 73.67 -24.25 -67.63
C LYS A 287 73.94 -23.02 -68.50
N PHE A 288 73.13 -22.78 -69.52
CA PHE A 288 73.25 -21.62 -70.41
C PHE A 288 72.97 -20.28 -69.71
N ILE A 289 71.96 -20.20 -68.83
CA ILE A 289 71.64 -18.97 -68.09
C ILE A 289 72.75 -18.64 -67.10
N ARG A 290 73.32 -19.66 -66.46
CA ARG A 290 74.44 -19.48 -65.52
C ARG A 290 75.69 -18.92 -66.22
N VAL A 291 76.03 -19.43 -67.41
CA VAL A 291 77.16 -18.92 -68.19
C VAL A 291 76.91 -17.48 -68.67
N PHE A 292 75.69 -17.17 -69.13
CA PHE A 292 75.34 -15.80 -69.53
C PHE A 292 75.43 -14.80 -68.36
N PHE A 293 74.93 -15.17 -67.18
CA PHE A 293 75.02 -14.32 -65.98
C PHE A 293 76.47 -14.03 -65.57
N ILE A 294 77.33 -15.06 -65.57
CA ILE A 294 78.76 -14.93 -65.21
C ILE A 294 79.52 -14.08 -66.23
N LEU A 295 79.10 -14.02 -67.49
CA LEU A 295 79.78 -13.22 -68.52
C LEU A 295 79.31 -11.75 -68.54
N VAL A 296 78.01 -11.51 -68.35
CA VAL A 296 77.41 -10.16 -68.44
C VAL A 296 77.76 -9.29 -67.23
N VAL A 297 77.82 -9.85 -66.01
CA VAL A 297 78.07 -9.06 -64.79
C VAL A 297 79.49 -8.46 -64.73
N PRO A 298 80.58 -9.22 -64.97
CA PRO A 298 81.93 -8.66 -65.05
C PRO A 298 82.13 -7.76 -66.28
N GLY A 299 81.47 -8.07 -67.40
CA GLY A 299 81.48 -7.22 -68.59
C GLY A 299 80.95 -5.81 -68.30
N ASN A 300 79.87 -5.71 -67.51
CA ASN A 300 79.29 -4.43 -67.11
C ASN A 300 80.21 -3.62 -66.18
N LEU A 301 80.91 -4.29 -65.25
CA LEU A 301 81.89 -3.64 -64.37
C LEU A 301 83.08 -3.06 -65.18
N LEU A 302 83.60 -3.84 -66.15
CA LEU A 302 84.67 -3.37 -67.04
C LEU A 302 84.21 -2.18 -67.90
N GLY A 303 82.98 -2.23 -68.42
CA GLY A 303 82.40 -1.12 -69.20
C GLY A 303 82.27 0.17 -68.40
N ASN A 304 81.95 0.07 -67.10
CA ASN A 304 81.87 1.22 -66.19
C ASN A 304 83.27 1.73 -65.79
N LEU A 305 84.26 0.85 -65.66
CA LEU A 305 85.63 1.25 -65.29
C LEU A 305 86.37 2.01 -66.41
N VAL A 306 86.04 1.68 -67.66
CA VAL A 306 86.61 2.28 -68.89
C VAL A 306 85.73 3.43 -69.42
N ASP A 307 84.70 3.84 -68.67
CA ASP A 307 83.80 4.97 -69.00
C ASP A 307 83.07 4.85 -70.37
N LEU A 308 82.93 3.63 -70.93
CA LEU A 308 82.22 3.42 -72.22
C LEU A 308 80.69 3.43 -72.08
N PHE A 309 80.13 3.04 -70.93
CA PHE A 309 78.69 3.03 -70.66
C PHE A 309 78.37 3.35 -69.19
N GLN A 310 77.45 4.29 -68.94
CA GLN A 310 76.85 4.53 -67.61
C GLN A 310 75.76 3.49 -67.34
N SER A 311 76.15 2.34 -66.80
CA SER A 311 75.24 1.24 -66.56
C SER A 311 75.09 0.95 -65.07
N ASP A 312 74.04 1.52 -64.47
CA ASP A 312 73.66 1.25 -63.09
C ASP A 312 73.16 -0.19 -62.90
N VAL A 313 73.37 -0.73 -61.70
CA VAL A 313 72.95 -2.09 -61.30
C VAL A 313 71.48 -2.37 -61.63
N LEU A 314 70.63 -1.35 -61.58
CA LEU A 314 69.22 -1.44 -61.95
C LEU A 314 69.00 -1.79 -63.43
N ARG A 315 69.73 -1.14 -64.36
CA ARG A 315 69.59 -1.43 -65.80
C ARG A 315 70.06 -2.84 -66.13
N LEU A 316 71.14 -3.28 -65.50
CA LEU A 316 71.64 -4.64 -65.64
C LEU A 316 70.62 -5.68 -65.15
N SER A 317 69.93 -5.42 -64.04
CA SER A 317 68.89 -6.32 -63.52
C SER A 317 67.69 -6.47 -64.47
N VAL A 318 67.29 -5.38 -65.16
CA VAL A 318 66.19 -5.39 -66.13
C VAL A 318 66.53 -6.23 -67.37
N ILE A 319 67.74 -6.07 -67.91
CA ILE A 319 68.20 -6.84 -69.08
C ILE A 319 68.24 -8.33 -68.74
N LEU A 320 68.83 -8.69 -67.60
CA LEU A 320 68.92 -10.08 -67.16
C LEU A 320 67.55 -10.70 -66.87
N GLY A 321 66.65 -9.96 -66.21
CA GLY A 321 65.27 -10.40 -65.98
C GLY A 321 64.50 -10.62 -67.28
N SER A 322 64.65 -9.75 -68.27
CA SER A 322 63.99 -9.89 -69.58
C SER A 322 64.47 -11.12 -70.35
N PHE A 323 65.77 -11.46 -70.28
CA PHE A 323 66.33 -12.64 -70.93
C PHE A 323 65.85 -13.93 -70.26
N ILE A 324 65.79 -13.97 -68.93
CA ILE A 324 65.25 -15.12 -68.18
C ILE A 324 63.75 -15.29 -68.47
N ALA A 325 62.97 -14.21 -68.52
CA ALA A 325 61.56 -14.26 -68.87
C ALA A 325 61.33 -14.76 -70.30
N ALA A 326 62.13 -14.30 -71.26
CA ALA A 326 62.08 -14.77 -72.64
C ALA A 326 62.41 -16.27 -72.76
N ASP A 327 63.43 -16.76 -72.07
CA ASP A 327 63.76 -18.20 -72.05
C ASP A 327 62.63 -19.05 -71.43
N LEU A 328 61.98 -18.56 -70.36
CA LEU A 328 60.83 -19.22 -69.75
C LEU A 328 59.63 -19.28 -70.70
N ILE A 329 59.35 -18.20 -71.42
CA ILE A 329 58.29 -18.12 -72.45
C ILE A 329 58.61 -19.07 -73.62
N CYS A 330 59.86 -19.11 -74.10
CA CYS A 330 60.29 -20.03 -75.15
C CYS A 330 60.17 -21.51 -74.70
N ARG A 331 60.53 -21.85 -73.47
CA ARG A 331 60.38 -23.21 -72.93
C ARG A 331 58.91 -23.64 -72.78
N LEU A 332 58.04 -22.71 -72.35
CA LEU A 332 56.59 -22.94 -72.30
C LEU A 332 56.01 -23.13 -73.70
N GLY A 333 56.48 -22.35 -74.68
CA GLY A 333 56.13 -22.51 -76.09
C GLY A 333 56.59 -23.84 -76.70
N ILE A 334 57.82 -24.28 -76.42
CA ILE A 334 58.39 -25.54 -76.95
C ILE A 334 57.74 -26.79 -76.32
N LYS A 335 57.32 -26.74 -75.05
CA LYS A 335 56.59 -27.86 -74.41
C LYS A 335 55.16 -28.04 -74.94
N PHE A 336 54.52 -26.99 -75.45
CA PHE A 336 53.18 -27.07 -76.04
C PHE A 336 53.17 -27.45 -77.53
N TYR A 337 54.33 -27.47 -78.22
CA TYR A 337 54.36 -27.47 -79.70
C TYR A 337 54.70 -28.80 -80.43
N PRO A 338 55.09 -29.95 -79.81
CA PRO A 338 55.17 -31.22 -80.57
C PRO A 338 54.36 -32.37 -79.95
N ARG A 339 53.09 -32.12 -79.61
CA ARG A 339 52.05 -33.20 -79.57
C ARG A 339 51.51 -33.53 -80.98
N ILE A 340 52.11 -32.94 -82.05
CA ILE A 340 51.68 -33.06 -83.46
C ILE A 340 52.91 -33.09 -84.42
N ARG A 341 53.85 -34.06 -84.32
CA ARG A 341 54.73 -34.48 -85.47
C ARG A 341 55.59 -35.72 -85.18
N ASN A 342 55.11 -36.89 -85.63
CA ASN A 342 55.81 -38.10 -86.10
C ASN A 342 57.08 -38.64 -85.40
N ARG A 343 57.08 -39.90 -84.89
CA ARG A 343 57.21 -41.18 -85.65
C ARG A 343 58.37 -41.20 -86.66
N ARG A 344 59.52 -41.79 -86.27
CA ARG A 344 60.24 -42.89 -86.96
C ARG A 344 61.72 -43.00 -86.52
N ARG A 345 62.13 -44.27 -86.32
CA ARG A 345 63.50 -44.85 -86.39
C ARG A 345 64.39 -44.89 -85.12
N ARG A 346 64.22 -46.02 -84.42
CA ARG A 346 65.20 -46.97 -83.83
C ARG A 346 66.45 -47.26 -84.74
N PRO A 347 67.46 -48.09 -84.35
CA PRO A 347 67.78 -48.79 -83.07
C PRO A 347 69.30 -48.90 -82.68
N SER A 348 69.55 -49.67 -81.60
CA SER A 348 70.63 -50.69 -81.43
C SER A 348 71.94 -50.24 -80.75
N SER A 349 72.68 -51.02 -79.95
CA SER A 349 72.59 -52.42 -79.45
C SER A 349 73.73 -52.67 -78.43
N GLY A 350 73.51 -53.59 -77.47
CA GLY A 350 74.55 -54.35 -76.74
C GLY A 350 74.53 -54.15 -75.20
N ARG A 351 73.80 -54.96 -74.40
CA ARG A 351 74.08 -56.33 -73.89
C ARG A 351 75.20 -56.36 -72.82
N ASP A 352 75.14 -57.06 -71.68
CA ASP A 352 74.19 -57.99 -71.01
C ASP A 352 74.69 -58.10 -69.53
N GLN A 353 73.86 -58.00 -68.47
CA GLN A 353 73.17 -59.09 -67.70
C GLN A 353 74.08 -59.77 -66.61
N PRO A 354 73.64 -60.46 -65.51
CA PRO A 354 72.29 -60.90 -65.06
C PRO A 354 71.86 -60.65 -63.58
N ASP A 355 70.52 -60.72 -63.42
CA ASP A 355 69.67 -61.51 -62.49
C ASP A 355 69.95 -61.52 -60.96
N THR A 356 68.96 -61.44 -60.06
CA THR A 356 67.78 -62.34 -59.96
C THR A 356 66.69 -61.76 -59.03
N ALA A 357 65.43 -62.14 -59.31
CA ALA A 357 64.14 -61.68 -58.77
C ALA A 357 63.68 -62.49 -57.51
N PRO A 358 62.38 -62.67 -57.13
CA PRO A 358 61.11 -62.06 -57.58
C PRO A 358 60.01 -61.79 -56.49
N ARG A 359 58.92 -61.14 -56.94
CA ARG A 359 57.50 -61.61 -56.93
C ARG A 359 56.43 -60.91 -56.04
N ARG A 360 55.43 -60.33 -56.76
CA ARG A 360 53.95 -60.33 -56.53
C ARG A 360 53.39 -59.48 -55.37
N GLN A 361 52.23 -58.81 -55.42
CA GLN A 361 51.14 -58.64 -56.40
C GLN A 361 50.14 -57.57 -55.87
N ARG A 362 49.43 -56.89 -56.80
CA ARG A 362 48.04 -56.33 -56.68
C ARG A 362 47.74 -55.01 -55.92
N GLU A 363 47.42 -53.99 -56.73
CA GLU A 363 46.24 -53.08 -56.74
C GLU A 363 44.96 -53.49 -55.93
N PRO A 364 43.91 -52.63 -55.81
CA PRO A 364 43.79 -51.15 -55.81
C PRO A 364 42.76 -50.59 -54.74
N SER A 365 42.45 -49.28 -54.83
CA SER A 365 41.18 -48.57 -54.46
C SER A 365 41.17 -47.51 -53.33
N VAL A 366 41.06 -46.24 -53.77
CA VAL A 366 39.98 -45.23 -53.51
C VAL A 366 39.40 -45.06 -52.08
N VAL A 367 39.70 -43.87 -51.47
CA VAL A 367 38.94 -42.85 -50.65
C VAL A 367 37.54 -43.22 -50.04
N PRO A 368 36.92 -42.54 -49.02
CA PRO A 368 37.27 -41.29 -48.28
C PRO A 368 36.86 -41.16 -46.77
N THR A 369 37.12 -39.97 -46.19
CA THR A 369 36.29 -39.19 -45.20
C THR A 369 36.72 -39.12 -43.72
N ARG A 370 37.02 -37.90 -43.19
CA ARG A 370 36.28 -37.21 -42.07
C ARG A 370 36.83 -35.82 -41.66
N SER A 371 35.99 -34.79 -41.91
CA SER A 371 35.51 -33.63 -41.08
C SER A 371 35.93 -33.54 -39.58
N ARG A 372 35.96 -32.39 -38.85
CA ARG A 372 35.32 -31.03 -38.84
C ARG A 372 36.02 -30.12 -37.76
N LEU A 373 36.26 -28.80 -37.95
CA LEU A 373 35.49 -27.56 -37.56
C LEU A 373 35.30 -27.30 -36.03
N ASN A 374 35.30 -26.09 -35.41
CA ASN A 374 35.23 -24.68 -35.87
C ASN A 374 35.44 -23.64 -34.71
N VAL A 375 35.64 -22.37 -35.09
CA VAL A 375 35.61 -21.06 -34.35
C VAL A 375 34.77 -20.08 -35.23
N PRO A 376 33.97 -19.05 -34.76
CA PRO A 376 34.45 -17.66 -34.55
C PRO A 376 33.62 -16.67 -33.67
N LEU A 377 34.13 -15.43 -33.61
CA LEU A 377 33.88 -14.20 -32.81
C LEU A 377 32.69 -13.27 -33.21
N ARG A 378 32.19 -12.48 -32.22
CA ARG A 378 31.74 -11.04 -32.12
C ARG A 378 31.06 -10.28 -33.30
N PRO A 379 30.17 -9.28 -33.04
CA PRO A 379 30.56 -7.84 -32.93
C PRO A 379 29.70 -6.95 -31.97
N GLU A 380 29.92 -5.63 -32.01
CA GLU A 380 29.53 -4.52 -31.08
C GLU A 380 28.55 -3.49 -31.78
N PRO A 381 28.32 -2.20 -31.34
CA PRO A 381 27.05 -1.62 -30.83
C PRO A 381 26.42 -0.44 -31.66
N THR A 382 25.28 0.15 -31.21
CA THR A 382 24.88 1.62 -31.11
C THR A 382 23.33 1.85 -31.06
N VAL A 383 22.74 2.45 -30.00
CA VAL A 383 22.14 3.82 -29.75
C VAL A 383 20.72 4.14 -30.34
N VAL A 384 19.87 4.77 -29.48
CA VAL A 384 18.79 5.79 -29.68
C VAL A 384 17.29 5.40 -29.48
N GLU A 385 16.72 6.00 -28.41
CA GLU A 385 15.42 6.66 -28.10
C GLU A 385 14.01 6.27 -28.67
N GLU A 386 13.03 6.37 -27.74
CA GLU A 386 11.63 6.89 -27.79
C GLU A 386 10.55 6.20 -28.67
N GLU A 387 9.53 5.58 -28.06
CA GLU A 387 8.15 6.04 -27.73
C GLU A 387 7.09 5.69 -28.81
N GLN A 388 6.07 4.90 -28.44
CA GLN A 388 4.62 5.16 -28.57
C GLN A 388 3.72 3.88 -28.56
N GLU A 389 2.70 3.96 -27.68
CA GLU A 389 1.26 3.61 -27.85
C GLU A 389 0.84 2.18 -28.26
N ASP A 390 0.14 1.47 -27.37
CA ASP A 390 -1.32 1.15 -27.38
C ASP A 390 -1.59 -0.11 -28.25
N GLU A 391 -2.28 -1.18 -27.82
CA GLU A 391 -3.68 -1.33 -27.42
C GLU A 391 -3.91 -2.75 -26.85
N GLU A 392 -4.93 -2.85 -25.99
CA GLU A 392 -5.94 -3.90 -25.80
C GLU A 392 -5.62 -5.41 -25.96
N GLY A 393 -6.11 -6.22 -25.00
CA GLY A 393 -6.48 -7.61 -25.28
C GLY A 393 -6.34 -8.62 -24.16
N GLN A 394 -7.40 -8.74 -23.35
CA GLN A 394 -8.05 -9.97 -22.86
C GLN A 394 -7.25 -11.23 -22.39
N GLU A 395 -7.66 -11.61 -21.17
CA GLU A 395 -8.09 -12.95 -20.70
C GLU A 395 -7.10 -14.09 -20.43
N GLU A 396 -7.18 -14.51 -19.16
CA GLU A 396 -7.17 -15.89 -18.62
C GLU A 396 -5.97 -16.80 -18.93
N THR A 397 -5.18 -17.11 -17.90
CA THR A 397 -5.33 -18.36 -17.12
C THR A 397 -4.26 -18.45 -16.03
N ALA A 398 -4.51 -19.34 -15.08
CA ALA A 398 -4.01 -19.37 -13.73
C ALA A 398 -2.58 -19.92 -13.50
N ASP A 399 -2.15 -19.65 -12.27
CA ASP A 399 -1.24 -20.42 -11.39
C ASP A 399 0.26 -20.11 -11.31
N ALA A 400 0.71 -20.20 -10.05
CA ALA A 400 2.07 -20.35 -9.54
C ALA A 400 2.78 -19.12 -8.92
N VAL A 401 2.52 -18.92 -7.63
CA VAL A 401 3.48 -18.91 -6.50
C VAL A 401 4.90 -18.37 -6.76
N SER A 402 5.22 -17.21 -6.17
CA SER A 402 6.45 -16.93 -5.40
C SER A 402 6.27 -15.60 -4.64
N TYR A 403 6.27 -15.60 -3.31
CA TYR A 403 7.43 -15.45 -2.41
C TYR A 403 8.28 -14.17 -2.64
N LEU A 404 8.21 -13.30 -1.63
CA LEU A 404 9.25 -12.40 -1.11
C LEU A 404 9.70 -11.20 -1.96
N ASN A 405 9.19 -10.00 -1.62
CA ASN A 405 9.94 -9.00 -0.86
C ASN A 405 9.22 -7.64 -0.90
N SER A 406 9.08 -7.01 0.27
CA SER A 406 9.59 -5.65 0.51
C SER A 406 8.79 -4.99 1.64
N PHE A 407 9.24 -5.24 2.87
CA PHE A 407 9.11 -4.29 3.96
C PHE A 407 10.41 -3.48 4.02
N ARG A 408 10.38 -2.21 3.60
CA ARG A 408 11.16 -1.16 4.27
C ARG A 408 10.72 0.26 3.88
N SER A 409 10.79 1.13 4.90
CA SER A 409 10.47 2.56 4.94
C SER A 409 9.01 2.83 5.32
N ARG A 410 8.66 3.59 6.37
CA ARG A 410 9.41 4.53 7.21
C ARG A 410 8.85 4.51 8.64
N PHE A 411 9.75 4.55 9.61
CA PHE A 411 9.47 5.02 10.97
C PHE A 411 9.61 6.55 10.98
N SER A 412 8.56 7.28 11.37
CA SER A 412 8.66 8.38 12.35
C SER A 412 7.32 9.06 12.65
N ARG A 413 7.12 9.23 13.96
CA ARG A 413 6.30 10.22 14.69
C ARG A 413 4.78 10.04 14.80
N GLU A 414 4.41 9.51 15.97
CA GLU A 414 3.61 10.19 17.01
C GLU A 414 2.51 11.16 16.55
N ARG A 415 1.24 10.74 16.67
CA ARG A 415 0.35 11.18 17.75
C ARG A 415 -1.04 10.56 17.59
N SER A 416 -1.52 10.03 18.70
CA SER A 416 -2.89 9.64 18.99
C SER A 416 -3.90 10.76 18.69
N MET A 417 -4.90 10.48 17.85
CA MET A 417 -6.19 11.19 17.85
C MET A 417 -7.34 10.22 17.63
N THR A 418 -8.24 10.21 18.61
CA THR A 418 -9.59 9.65 18.61
C THR A 418 -10.48 10.35 17.57
N PRO A 419 -11.49 9.66 16.99
CA PRO A 419 -12.27 10.21 15.88
C PRO A 419 -13.36 11.16 16.38
N SER A 420 -13.41 12.36 15.79
CA SER A 420 -14.53 13.28 15.87
C SER A 420 -15.21 13.30 14.51
N MET A 421 -16.46 12.84 14.44
CA MET A 421 -17.30 13.00 13.27
C MET A 421 -17.96 14.37 13.30
N SER A 422 -17.75 15.19 12.26
CA SER A 422 -18.70 16.25 11.88
C SER A 422 -18.49 16.72 10.44
N ASN A 423 -19.64 16.91 9.77
CA ASN A 423 -19.92 17.70 8.57
C ASN A 423 -19.37 17.21 7.21
N GLY A 424 -20.14 17.19 6.13
CA GLY A 424 -21.47 17.75 5.89
C GLY A 424 -21.51 18.49 4.54
N GLY A 425 -22.50 18.16 3.71
CA GLY A 425 -22.86 18.86 2.47
C GLY A 425 -23.90 18.01 1.73
N GLY A 426 -25.20 18.23 1.95
CA GLY A 426 -26.06 19.15 1.17
C GLY A 426 -26.87 18.28 0.18
N SER A 427 -28.19 18.34 0.05
CA SER A 427 -29.09 19.48 0.12
C SER A 427 -30.56 19.08 0.31
N THR A 428 -31.35 20.07 0.76
CA THR A 428 -32.75 20.37 0.39
C THR A 428 -33.92 19.52 0.87
N GLY A 429 -34.67 20.13 1.80
CA GLY A 429 -36.13 20.19 1.78
C GLY A 429 -36.84 19.21 2.73
N VAL A 430 -37.90 19.52 3.47
CA VAL A 430 -38.79 20.69 3.62
C VAL A 430 -39.57 20.42 4.93
N ARG A 431 -39.72 21.44 5.79
CA ARG A 431 -40.82 21.81 6.73
C ARG A 431 -41.65 20.66 7.39
N ARG A 432 -41.94 20.66 8.69
CA ARG A 432 -42.80 21.61 9.41
C ARG A 432 -42.80 21.29 10.92
N SER A 433 -42.51 22.31 11.74
CA SER A 433 -43.28 22.80 12.92
C SER A 433 -44.14 21.79 13.70
N VAL A 434 -44.01 21.69 15.03
CA VAL A 434 -44.73 22.48 16.07
C VAL A 434 -44.15 21.97 17.42
N THR A 435 -43.56 22.77 18.32
CA THR A 435 -44.22 23.67 19.28
C THR A 435 -43.18 24.64 19.88
N ARG A 436 -43.64 25.86 20.11
CA ARG A 436 -42.92 26.98 20.72
C ARG A 436 -43.45 27.10 22.14
N GLU A 437 -42.67 26.68 23.12
CA GLU A 437 -42.86 27.03 24.53
C GLU A 437 -41.71 27.94 25.00
N SER A 438 -42.07 28.78 25.95
CA SER A 438 -41.46 30.02 26.42
C SER A 438 -39.94 30.02 26.58
N SER A 439 -39.31 31.05 26.00
CA SER A 439 -38.01 31.57 26.42
C SER A 439 -38.13 32.13 27.84
N GLU A 440 -37.95 31.27 28.84
CA GLU A 440 -37.48 31.72 30.15
C GLU A 440 -35.96 31.87 30.07
N ASP A 441 -35.46 33.00 30.59
CA ASP A 441 -34.04 33.34 30.71
C ASP A 441 -33.25 32.18 31.31
N ARG A 442 -32.65 31.36 30.44
CA ARG A 442 -31.73 30.30 30.85
C ARG A 442 -30.42 30.95 31.25
N GLN A 443 -30.31 31.30 32.52
CA GLN A 443 -29.07 31.81 33.12
C GLN A 443 -27.92 30.83 32.87
N GLN A 444 -26.78 31.37 32.45
CA GLN A 444 -25.56 30.58 32.25
C GLN A 444 -24.88 30.32 33.58
N CYS A 445 -24.17 29.19 33.68
CA CYS A 445 -23.44 28.84 34.89
C CYS A 445 -22.37 29.88 35.23
N SER A 446 -22.35 30.35 36.47
CA SER A 446 -21.41 31.38 36.95
C SER A 446 -20.02 30.82 37.32
N ALA A 447 -19.87 29.50 37.46
CA ALA A 447 -18.61 28.87 37.86
C ALA A 447 -17.52 28.97 36.79
N ARG A 448 -16.26 29.01 37.25
CA ARG A 448 -15.07 28.89 36.41
C ARG A 448 -14.56 27.46 36.42
N THR A 449 -14.12 26.98 35.27
CA THR A 449 -13.44 25.70 35.15
C THR A 449 -12.09 25.74 35.87
N LEU A 450 -11.46 24.59 36.11
CA LEU A 450 -10.12 24.48 36.71
C LEU A 450 -9.03 25.24 35.90
N ARG A 451 -9.31 25.62 34.65
CA ARG A 451 -8.43 26.44 33.80
C ARG A 451 -8.70 27.94 33.89
N GLY A 452 -9.69 28.37 34.68
CA GLY A 452 -10.06 29.78 34.89
C GLY A 452 -11.12 30.31 33.93
N ASP A 453 -11.51 29.55 32.91
CA ASP A 453 -12.52 29.93 31.92
C ASP A 453 -13.94 29.79 32.47
N GLN A 454 -14.87 30.67 32.06
CA GLN A 454 -16.27 30.62 32.49
C GLN A 454 -16.99 29.39 31.91
N CYS A 455 -17.76 28.72 32.75
CA CYS A 455 -18.51 27.53 32.37
C CYS A 455 -19.62 27.88 31.36
N ARG A 456 -19.62 27.21 30.21
CA ARG A 456 -20.68 27.36 29.18
C ARG A 456 -21.92 26.51 29.44
N GLY A 457 -21.97 25.80 30.57
CA GLY A 457 -23.12 24.99 30.95
C GLY A 457 -24.31 25.88 31.30
N VAL A 458 -25.52 25.45 30.94
CA VAL A 458 -26.74 26.12 31.38
C VAL A 458 -26.96 25.83 32.86
N ALA A 459 -27.28 26.87 33.63
CA ALA A 459 -27.56 26.71 35.06
C ALA A 459 -28.90 25.98 35.24
N LEU A 460 -29.01 25.19 36.30
CA LEU A 460 -30.27 24.51 36.63
C LEU A 460 -31.31 25.56 37.04
N ALA A 461 -32.59 25.36 36.70
CA ALA A 461 -33.63 26.32 37.02
C ALA A 461 -33.63 26.66 38.52
N GLY A 462 -33.42 27.94 38.85
CA GLY A 462 -33.32 28.44 40.23
C GLY A 462 -31.95 28.29 40.91
N ARG A 463 -30.88 27.94 40.18
CA ARG A 463 -29.50 27.88 40.69
C ARG A 463 -28.54 28.59 39.74
N ASP A 464 -27.41 29.06 40.28
CA ASP A 464 -26.35 29.71 39.48
C ASP A 464 -25.37 28.71 38.84
N PHE A 465 -25.49 27.42 39.17
CA PHE A 465 -24.55 26.38 38.76
C PHE A 465 -25.20 25.33 37.84
N CYS A 466 -24.41 24.82 36.90
CA CYS A 466 -24.80 23.67 36.09
C CYS A 466 -24.65 22.37 36.89
N ARG A 467 -25.27 21.29 36.42
CA ARG A 467 -25.25 19.96 37.08
C ARG A 467 -23.84 19.46 37.45
N VAL A 468 -22.82 19.84 36.68
CA VAL A 468 -21.42 19.44 36.89
C VAL A 468 -20.76 20.22 38.03
N HIS A 469 -21.10 21.50 38.18
CA HIS A 469 -20.55 22.35 39.24
C HIS A 469 -21.35 22.27 40.54
N ASP A 470 -22.64 21.95 40.47
CA ASP A 470 -23.51 21.73 41.63
C ASP A 470 -23.01 20.58 42.54
N GLN A 471 -22.48 19.50 41.94
CA GLN A 471 -21.92 18.36 42.69
C GLN A 471 -20.56 18.66 43.33
N ARG A 472 -19.88 19.75 42.96
CA ARG A 472 -18.53 20.07 43.44
C ARG A 472 -18.49 21.13 44.54
N GLY A 473 -19.63 21.70 44.93
CA GLY A 473 -19.76 22.58 46.11
C GLY A 473 -18.75 23.72 46.15
N LEU A 474 -18.48 24.35 44.99
CA LEU A 474 -17.53 25.46 44.83
C LEU A 474 -18.21 26.67 44.20
#